data_AF-A0A536D836-F1
#
_entry.id   AF-A0A536D836-F1
#
_cell.length_a   1.000
_cell.length_b   1.000
_cell.length_c   1.000
_cell.angle_alpha   90.00
_cell.angle_beta   90.00
_cell.angle_gamma   90.00
#
_symmetry.space_group_name_H-M   'P 1'
#
loop_
_entity.id
_entity.type
_entity.pdbx_description
1 polymer ?
#
loop_
_entity_poly.entity_id
_entity_poly.type
_entity_poly.pdbx_seq_one_letter_code
_entity_poly.pdbx_strand_id
1 'polypeptide(L)' 'MPQKKHLPQVTDKEQRMYEHIKESELERGRPTRRAKAIAAATVVKHHNTKTRRRTRPAR' A
#
# COMPACT_ATOMS: atom_id res chain seq x y z
N MET A 1 14.29 -10.44 12.70
CA MET A 1 14.73 -9.41 11.75
C MET A 1 13.50 -8.59 11.35
N PRO A 2 13.38 -7.29 11.72
CA PRO A 2 12.28 -6.47 11.24
C PRO A 2 12.44 -6.27 9.73
N GLN A 3 11.50 -6.77 8.94
CA GLN A 3 11.50 -6.60 7.48
C GLN A 3 11.43 -5.10 7.18
N LYS A 4 12.37 -4.60 6.36
CA LYS A 4 12.42 -3.19 5.94
C LYS A 4 11.10 -2.83 5.24
N LYS A 5 10.25 -2.07 5.93
CA LYS A 5 8.95 -1.62 5.39
C LYS A 5 9.18 -0.61 4.28
N HIS A 6 8.42 -0.73 3.19
CA HIS A 6 8.52 0.20 2.05
C HIS A 6 7.89 1.57 2.35
N LEU A 7 7.00 1.66 3.34
CA LEU A 7 6.37 2.90 3.81
C LEU A 7 6.44 3.01 5.34
N PRO A 8 6.50 4.21 5.92
CA PRO A 8 6.40 4.41 7.36
C PRO A 8 4.99 4.02 7.85
N GLN A 9 4.92 3.33 8.99
CA GLN A 9 3.67 2.96 9.70
C GLN A 9 2.71 1.99 9.01
N VAL A 10 3.15 1.28 7.96
CA VAL A 10 2.34 0.21 7.36
C VAL A 10 2.37 -1.08 8.18
N THR A 11 1.23 -1.76 8.20
CA THR A 11 1.05 -3.11 8.72
C THR A 11 1.58 -4.17 7.74
N ASP A 12 1.84 -5.39 8.21
CA ASP A 12 2.36 -6.47 7.34
C ASP A 12 1.40 -6.81 6.19
N LYS A 13 0.08 -6.61 6.39
CA LYS A 13 -0.93 -6.77 5.34
C LYS A 13 -0.80 -5.71 4.24
N GLU A 14 -0.52 -4.46 4.62
CA GLU A 14 -0.32 -3.34 3.69
C GLU A 14 1.00 -3.46 2.93
N GLN A 15 2.04 -4.00 3.57
CA GLN A 15 3.30 -4.34 2.91
C GLN A 15 3.11 -5.41 1.82
N ARG A 16 2.35 -6.49 2.10
CA ARG A 16 1.99 -7.50 1.08
C ARG A 16 1.16 -6.92 -0.06
N MET A 17 0.23 -6.01 0.25
CA MET A 17 -0.56 -5.31 -0.75
C MET A 17 0.32 -4.48 -1.69
N TYR A 18 1.32 -3.78 -1.14
CA TYR A 18 2.28 -3.03 -1.95
C TYR A 18 3.02 -3.94 -2.94
N GLU A 19 3.54 -5.07 -2.46
CA GLU A 19 4.31 -6.01 -3.29
C GLU A 19 3.43 -6.60 -4.40
N HIS A 20 2.20 -7.00 -4.07
CA HIS A 20 1.28 -7.56 -5.04
C HIS A 20 0.90 -6.56 -6.15
N ILE A 21 0.58 -5.32 -5.79
CA ILE A 21 0.24 -4.27 -6.79
C ILE A 21 1.46 -3.93 -7.65
N LYS A 22 2.65 -3.86 -7.03
CA LYS A 22 3.89 -3.61 -7.77
C LYS A 22 4.12 -4.71 -8.81
N GLU A 23 3.96 -5.97 -8.42
CA GLU A 23 4.13 -7.12 -9.31
C GLU A 23 3.10 -7.11 -10.44
N SER A 24 1.81 -6.94 -10.12
CA SER A 24 0.76 -6.84 -11.14
C SER A 24 0.97 -5.70 -12.14
N GLU A 25 1.47 -4.54 -11.71
CA GLU A 25 1.76 -3.43 -12.63
C GLU A 25 3.01 -3.70 -13.48
N LEU A 26 3.99 -4.45 -12.97
CA LEU A 26 5.15 -4.89 -13.73
C LEU A 26 4.75 -5.91 -14.81
N GLU A 27 3.90 -6.88 -14.47
CA GLU A 27 3.35 -7.85 -15.42
C GLU A 27 2.53 -7.17 -16.53
N ARG A 28 1.84 -6.08 -16.21
CA ARG A 28 1.14 -5.22 -17.19
C ARG A 28 2.07 -4.40 -18.08
N GLY A 29 3.39 -4.53 -17.92
CA GLY A 29 4.40 -3.83 -18.71
C GLY A 29 4.66 -2.39 -18.26
N ARG A 30 4.21 -1.97 -17.06
CA ARG A 30 4.51 -0.63 -16.57
C ARG A 30 5.95 -0.53 -16.07
N PRO A 31 6.61 0.62 -16.25
CA PRO A 31 7.95 0.82 -15.72
C PRO A 31 7.95 0.76 -14.20
N THR A 32 9.01 0.21 -13.62
CA THR A 32 9.15 -0.07 -12.18
C THR A 32 8.92 1.16 -11.31
N ARG A 33 9.34 2.36 -11.79
CA ARG A 33 9.11 3.62 -11.08
C ARG A 33 7.61 3.93 -10.96
N ARG A 34 6.83 3.68 -12.03
CA ARG A 34 5.39 3.90 -12.04
C ARG A 34 4.65 2.84 -11.22
N ALA A 35 5.07 1.57 -11.32
CA ALA A 35 4.52 0.48 -10.51
C ALA A 35 4.67 0.76 -9.00
N LYS A 36 5.87 1.17 -8.56
CA LYS A 36 6.12 1.57 -7.16
C LYS A 36 5.23 2.74 -6.70
N ALA A 37 5.05 3.75 -7.56
CA ALA A 37 4.20 4.89 -7.25
C ALA A 37 2.72 4.51 -7.11
N ILE A 38 2.22 3.64 -8.00
CA ILE A 38 0.83 3.13 -7.96
C ILE A 38 0.61 2.30 -6.69
N ALA A 39 1.55 1.41 -6.37
CA ALA A 39 1.50 0.59 -5.16
C ALA A 39 1.49 1.47 -3.89
N ALA A 40 2.40 2.46 -3.80
CA ALA A 40 2.45 3.39 -2.67
C ALA A 40 1.14 4.18 -2.53
N ALA A 41 0.63 4.76 -3.62
CA ALA A 41 -0.60 5.55 -3.60
C ALA A 41 -1.81 4.72 -3.15
N THR A 42 -1.90 3.46 -3.60
CA THR A 42 -2.99 2.56 -3.24
C THR A 42 -2.95 2.19 -1.77
N VAL A 43 -1.76 1.86 -1.24
CA VAL A 43 -1.58 1.53 0.17
C VAL A 43 -1.88 2.74 1.06
N VAL A 44 -1.39 3.94 0.71
CA VAL A 44 -1.69 5.16 1.47
C VAL A 44 -3.19 5.45 1.48
N LYS A 45 -3.89 5.28 0.34
CA LYS A 45 -5.35 5.43 0.26
C LYS A 45 -6.08 4.40 1.14
N HIS A 46 -5.65 3.15 1.12
CA HIS A 46 -6.24 2.08 1.93
C HIS A 46 -6.02 2.35 3.43
N HIS A 47 -4.81 2.73 3.81
CA HIS A 47 -4.45 3.08 5.18
C HIS A 47 -5.30 4.25 5.70
N ASN A 48 -5.37 5.35 4.95
CA ASN A 48 -6.14 6.54 5.33
C ASN A 48 -7.64 6.26 5.44
N THR A 49 -8.22 5.46 4.53
CA THR A 49 -9.64 5.09 4.60
C THR A 49 -9.94 4.20 5.80
N LYS A 50 -9.06 3.24 6.12
CA LYS A 50 -9.17 2.40 7.32
C LYS A 50 -9.07 3.22 8.60
N THR A 51 -8.11 4.15 8.67
CA THR A 51 -7.94 5.05 9.81
C THR A 51 -9.16 5.97 9.98
N ARG A 52 -9.67 6.57 8.89
CA ARG A 52 -10.91 7.37 8.92
C ARG A 52 -12.13 6.56 9.35
N ARG A 53 -12.25 5.29 8.95
CA ARG A 53 -13.34 4.41 9.38
C ARG A 53 -13.24 4.09 10.86
N ARG A 54 -12.02 3.94 11.37
CA ARG A 54 -11.77 3.67 12.80
C ARG A 54 -12.07 4.89 13.69
N THR A 55 -11.88 6.11 13.19
CA THR A 55 -12.09 7.35 13.98
C THR A 55 -13.47 7.97 13.85
N ARG A 56 -14.31 7.54 12.89
CA ARG A 56 -15.71 8.00 12.81
C ARG A 56 -16.54 7.22 13.84
N PRO A 57 -17.18 7.88 14.84
CA PRO A 57 -18.20 7.20 15.62
C PRO A 57 -19.31 6.77 14.67
N ALA A 58 -19.78 5.53 14.79
CA ALA A 58 -21.02 5.09 14.16
C ALA A 58 -22.10 6.07 14.62
N ARG A 59 -22.64 6.84 13.68
CA ARG A 59 -23.64 7.86 13.96
C ARG A 59 -25.01 7.22 14.03
#